data_AF-A0A354IWB7-F1
#
_entry.id   AF-A0A354IWB7-F1
#
_cell.length_a   1.000
_cell.length_b   1.000
_cell.length_c   1.000
_cell.angle_alpha   90.00
_cell.angle_beta   90.00
_cell.angle_gamma   90.00
#
_symmetry.space_group_name_H-M   'P 1'
#
loop_
_entity.id
_entity.type
_entity.pdbx_description
1 polymer ?
#
loop_
_entity_poly.entity_id
_entity_poly.type
_entity_poly.pdbx_seq_one_letter_code
_entity_poly.pdbx_strand_id
1 'polypeptide(L)'
;EPHFLFNALNAISALVRGGDTALALGGIGRLSELLRYALAASTRSSSTVAEELDFVRGYLDLQRLRYGERLQVRIEGDGPILHDA
;
A
#
# COMPACT_ATOMS: atom_id res chain seq x y z
N GLU A 1 9.15 -6.21 -8.94
CA GLU A 1 10.52 -6.08 -8.40
C GLU A 1 10.59 -6.58 -6.97
N PRO A 2 11.54 -7.47 -6.61
CA PRO A 2 11.84 -7.88 -5.22
C PRO A 2 12.24 -6.71 -4.31
N HIS A 3 12.52 -5.53 -4.88
CA HIS A 3 12.97 -4.35 -4.16
C HIS A 3 11.89 -3.56 -3.42
N PHE A 4 10.59 -3.76 -3.70
CA PHE A 4 9.54 -2.96 -3.05
C PHE A 4 9.62 -3.03 -1.52
N LEU A 5 9.76 -4.25 -0.98
CA LEU A 5 9.84 -4.49 0.45
C LEU A 5 11.04 -3.76 1.08
N PHE A 6 12.22 -3.89 0.48
CA PHE A 6 13.42 -3.19 0.94
C PHE A 6 13.26 -1.66 0.89
N ASN A 7 12.65 -1.14 -0.17
CA ASN A 7 12.43 0.30 -0.32
C ASN A 7 11.41 0.83 0.71
N ALA A 8 10.34 0.08 0.98
CA ALA A 8 9.36 0.45 2.01
C ALA A 8 10.00 0.44 3.40
N LEU A 9 10.78 -0.59 3.74
CA LEU A 9 11.50 -0.67 5.01
C LEU A 9 12.53 0.46 5.16
N ASN A 10 13.22 0.83 4.08
CA ASN A 10 14.17 1.95 4.10
C ASN A 10 13.48 3.30 4.35
N ALA A 11 12.31 3.53 3.74
CA ALA A 11 11.51 4.73 3.97
C ALA A 11 11.02 4.80 5.42
N ILE A 12 10.49 3.69 5.94
CA ILE A 12 10.10 3.58 7.36
C ILE A 12 11.29 3.83 8.29
N SER A 13 12.45 3.24 7.99
CA SER A 13 13.67 3.45 8.77
C SER A 13 14.14 4.91 8.76
N ALA A 14 13.93 5.64 7.66
CA ALA A 14 14.22 7.07 7.60
C ALA A 14 13.25 7.89 8.47
N LEU A 15 11.96 7.56 8.49
CA LEU A 15 10.98 8.20 9.37
C LEU A 15 11.31 7.98 10.86
N VAL A 16 11.72 6.76 11.23
CA VAL A 16 12.17 6.46 12.60
C VAL A 16 13.39 7.32 12.97
N ARG A 17 14.38 7.42 12.09
CA ARG A 17 15.57 8.27 12.32
C ARG A 17 15.23 9.76 12.39
N GLY A 18 14.20 10.20 11.66
CA GLY A 18 13.72 11.59 11.65
C GLY A 18 12.87 11.97 12.88
N GLY A 19 12.46 11.00 13.70
CA GLY A 19 11.59 11.23 14.86
C GLY A 19 10.09 11.17 14.55
N ASP A 20 9.70 10.93 13.30
CA ASP A 20 8.31 10.87 12.83
C ASP A 20 7.65 9.53 13.19
N THR A 21 7.54 9.25 14.50
CA THR A 21 7.13 7.94 15.03
C THR A 21 5.71 7.56 14.60
N ALA A 22 4.80 8.52 14.54
CA ALA A 22 3.43 8.28 14.09
C ALA A 22 3.36 7.81 12.63
N LEU A 23 4.11 8.47 11.73
CA LEU A 23 4.18 8.09 10.32
C LEU A 23 4.90 6.74 10.14
N ALA A 24 5.96 6.49 10.91
CA ALA A 24 6.66 5.21 10.88
C ALA A 24 5.74 4.04 11.29
N LEU A 25 5.00 4.18 12.39
CA LEU A 25 4.04 3.17 12.85
C LEU A 25 2.92 2.94 11.82
N GLY A 26 2.39 4.02 11.22
CA GLY A 26 1.43 3.92 10.13
C GLY A 26 1.99 3.17 8.91
N GLY A 27 3.24 3.45 8.53
CA GLY A 27 3.93 2.74 7.45
C GLY A 27 4.11 1.24 7.72
N ILE A 28 4.47 0.87 8.96
CA ILE A 28 4.59 -0.54 9.38
C ILE A 28 3.25 -1.27 9.28
N GLY A 29 2.16 -0.63 9.74
CA GLY A 29 0.81 -1.19 9.65
C GLY A 29 0.41 -1.47 8.21
N ARG A 30 0.55 -0.46 7.33
CA ARG A 30 0.22 -0.57 5.91
C ARG A 30 1.04 -1.63 5.18
N LEU A 31 2.34 -1.73 5.49
CA LEU A 31 3.20 -2.77 4.92
C LEU A 31 2.74 -4.17 5.36
N SER A 32 2.30 -4.32 6.61
CA SER A 32 1.79 -5.58 7.14
C SER A 32 0.49 -6.00 6.47
N GLU A 33 -0.43 -5.06 6.23
CA GLU A 33 -1.68 -5.32 5.49
C GLU A 33 -1.42 -5.73 4.05
N LEU A 34 -0.50 -5.04 3.38
CA LEU A 34 -0.14 -5.34 2.00
C LEU A 34 0.47 -6.74 1.86
N LEU A 35 1.37 -7.12 2.76
CA LEU A 35 1.93 -8.48 2.80
C LEU A 35 0.87 -9.54 3.09
N ARG A 36 -0.06 -9.26 4.00
CA ARG A 36 -1.18 -10.15 4.31
C ARG A 36 -2.07 -10.37 3.09
N TYR A 37 -2.41 -9.30 2.36
CA TYR A 37 -3.17 -9.40 1.12
C TYR A 37 -2.41 -10.21 0.08
N ALA A 38 -1.13 -9.90 -0.18
CA ALA A 38 -0.34 -10.60 -1.18
C ALA A 38 -0.25 -12.12 -0.91
N LEU A 39 -0.12 -12.50 0.37
CA LEU A 39 -0.13 -13.91 0.77
C LEU A 39 -1.51 -14.54 0.57
N ALA A 40 -2.60 -13.88 0.98
CA ALA A 40 -3.95 -14.37 0.79
C ALA A 40 -4.31 -14.53 -0.69
N ALA A 41 -4.00 -13.52 -1.51
CA ALA A 41 -4.21 -13.52 -2.95
C ALA A 41 -3.45 -14.66 -3.64
N SER A 42 -2.24 -15.00 -3.18
CA SER A 42 -1.46 -16.12 -3.73
C SER A 42 -2.15 -17.50 -3.59
N THR A 43 -3.12 -17.61 -2.69
CA THR A 43 -3.86 -18.86 -2.43
C THR A 43 -5.27 -18.88 -3.03
N ARG A 44 -5.75 -17.75 -3.58
CA ARG A 44 -7.08 -17.64 -4.19
C ARG A 44 -6.98 -17.77 -5.71
N SER A 45 -7.99 -18.39 -6.33
CA SER A 45 -8.10 -18.52 -7.78
C SER A 45 -8.72 -17.30 -8.47
N SER A 46 -9.37 -16.42 -7.70
CA SER A 46 -10.00 -15.18 -8.19
C SER A 46 -10.11 -14.14 -7.08
N SER A 47 -10.10 -12.86 -7.46
CA SER A 47 -10.33 -11.69 -6.62
C SER A 47 -11.31 -10.74 -7.33
N THR A 48 -12.03 -9.94 -6.56
CA THR A 48 -12.88 -8.88 -7.12
C THR A 48 -12.04 -7.67 -7.53
N VAL A 49 -12.57 -6.85 -8.44
CA VAL A 49 -11.91 -5.59 -8.81
C VAL A 49 -11.76 -4.66 -7.60
N ALA A 50 -12.73 -4.64 -6.67
CA ALA A 50 -12.62 -3.85 -5.45
C ALA A 50 -11.47 -4.31 -4.54
N GLU A 51 -11.31 -5.62 -4.33
CA GLU A 51 -10.19 -6.16 -3.54
C GLU A 51 -8.83 -5.76 -4.14
N GLU A 52 -8.69 -5.84 -5.47
CA GLU A 52 -7.48 -5.40 -6.17
C GLU A 52 -7.27 -3.88 -6.06
N LEU A 53 -8.35 -3.09 -6.15
CA LEU A 53 -8.28 -1.64 -6.04
C LEU A 53 -7.84 -1.20 -4.63
N ASP A 54 -8.33 -1.86 -3.59
CA ASP A 54 -7.94 -1.62 -2.20
C ASP A 54 -6.48 -1.98 -1.95
N PHE A 55 -6.00 -3.10 -2.53
CA PHE A 55 -4.58 -3.43 -2.52
C PHE A 55 -3.72 -2.35 -3.19
N VAL A 56 -4.13 -1.87 -4.38
CA VAL A 56 -3.43 -0.80 -5.10
C VAL A 56 -3.42 0.50 -4.29
N ARG A 57 -4.52 0.86 -3.62
CA ARG A 57 -4.57 2.02 -2.71
C ARG A 57 -3.57 1.89 -1.57
N GLY A 58 -3.54 0.74 -0.90
CA GLY A 58 -2.58 0.46 0.19
C GLY A 58 -1.12 0.53 -0.29
N TYR A 59 -0.84 0.02 -1.48
CA TYR A 59 0.46 0.15 -2.12
C TYR A 59 0.84 1.60 -2.40
N LEU A 60 -0.07 2.39 -2.95
CA LEU A 60 0.17 3.81 -3.27
C LEU A 60 0.38 4.65 -2.02
N ASP A 61 -0.30 4.34 -0.92
CA ASP A 61 -0.06 5.00 0.38
C ASP A 61 1.35 4.74 0.91
N LEU A 62 1.90 3.53 0.71
CA LEU A 62 3.30 3.26 1.02
C LEU A 62 4.26 4.00 0.08
N GLN A 63 3.91 4.11 -1.20
CA GLN A 63 4.71 4.90 -2.15
C GLN A 63 4.67 6.40 -1.84
N ARG A 64 3.58 6.93 -1.26
CA ARG A 64 3.51 8.32 -0.80
C ARG A 64 4.51 8.62 0.31
N LEU A 65 4.82 7.67 1.20
CA LEU A 65 5.87 7.85 2.21
C LEU A 65 7.25 8.08 1.58
N ARG A 66 7.49 7.53 0.38
CA ARG A 66 8.76 7.66 -0.35
C ARG A 66 8.81 8.92 -1.20
N TYR A 67 7.74 9.20 -1.93
CA TYR A 67 7.74 10.25 -2.94
C TYR A 67 7.18 11.57 -2.43
N GLY A 68 6.45 11.56 -1.31
CA GLY A 68 5.74 12.72 -0.77
C GLY A 68 4.81 13.33 -1.81
N GLU A 69 4.81 14.66 -1.87
CA GLU A 69 4.03 15.46 -2.81
C GLU A 69 4.35 15.21 -4.29
N ARG A 70 5.45 14.52 -4.61
CA ARG A 70 5.81 14.20 -6.01
C ARG A 70 4.95 13.09 -6.60
N LEU A 71 4.28 12.30 -5.75
CA LEU A 71 3.40 11.24 -6.21
C LEU A 71 1.95 11.76 -6.31
N GLN A 72 1.55 12.07 -7.53
CA GLN A 72 0.17 12.41 -7.85
C GLN A 72 -0.52 11.19 -8.46
N VAL A 73 -1.64 10.79 -7.85
CA VAL A 73 -2.40 9.61 -8.25
C VAL A 73 -3.80 10.04 -8.61
N ARG A 74 -4.29 9.54 -9.76
CA ARG A 74 -5.69 9.66 -10.17
C ARG A 74 -6.19 8.27 -10.53
N ILE A 75 -7.23 7.79 -9.85
CA ILE A 75 -7.91 6.54 -10.14
C ILE A 75 -9.26 6.90 -10.76
N GLU A 76 -9.56 6.34 -11.94
CA GLU A 76 -10.82 6.52 -12.65
C GLU A 76 -11.59 5.19 -12.68
N GLY A 77 -12.92 5.25 -12.61
CA GLY A 77 -13.77 4.05 -12.63
C GLY A 77 -14.15 3.50 -11.26
N ASP A 78 -13.82 4.21 -10.18
CA ASP A 78 -14.23 3.91 -8.80
C ASP A 78 -15.71 4.25 -8.57
N GLY A 79 -16.60 3.50 -9.22
CA GLY A 79 -18.05 3.68 -9.15
C GLY A 79 -18.72 2.68 -8.19
N PRO A 80 -19.97 2.92 -7.78
CA PRO A 80 -20.71 2.05 -6.85
C PRO A 80 -20.81 0.59 -7.31
N ILE A 81 -20.77 0.33 -8.62
CA ILE A 81 -20.72 -1.02 -9.20
C ILE A 81 -19.54 -1.86 -8.67
N LEU A 82 -18.43 -1.23 -8.26
CA LEU A 82 -17.28 -1.94 -7.71
C LEU A 82 -17.47 -2.38 -6.26
N HIS A 83 -18.34 -1.72 -5.50
CA HIS A 83 -18.52 -1.98 -4.06
C HIS A 83 -19.71 -2.90 -3.72
N ASP A 84 -20.53 -3.26 -4.72
CA ASP A 84 -21.80 -3.98 -4.57
C ASP A 84 -21.73 -5.48 -4.97
N ALA A 85 -20.55 -6.11 -4.96
CA ALA A 85 -20.39 -7.53 -5.33
C ALA A 85 -20.04 -8.44 -4.15
#